data_AF-A0A974NVU1-F1
#
_entry.id   AF-A0A974NVU1-F1
#
_cell.length_a   1.000
_cell.length_b   1.000
_cell.length_c   1.000
_cell.angle_alpha   90.00
_cell.angle_beta   90.00
_cell.angle_gamma   90.00
#
_symmetry.space_group_name_H-M   'P 1'
#
loop_
_entity.id
_entity.type
_entity.pdbx_description
1 polymer ?
#
loop_
_entity_poly.entity_id
_entity_poly.type
_entity_poly.pdbx_seq_one_letter_code
_entity_poly.pdbx_strand_id
1 'polypeptide(L)'
;MARRSAPVTKENMTNYTITIVNEHFSSTAEQEASDNIQAWSQAISSAITIAAEQVSHGNPFFGAEVKVTQGKEEIGRYVVSVGATPLKD
;
A
#
# COMPACT_ATOMS: atom_id res chain seq x y z
N MET A 1 19.47 -29.60 -1.46
CA MET A 1 18.21 -29.65 -0.69
C MET A 1 17.44 -28.36 -0.94
N ALA A 2 16.39 -28.41 -1.76
CA ALA A 2 15.54 -27.26 -2.03
C ALA A 2 14.61 -27.03 -0.84
N ARG A 3 14.67 -25.85 -0.20
CA ARG A 3 13.67 -25.44 0.80
C ARG A 3 12.37 -25.17 0.05
N ARG A 4 11.44 -26.14 0.05
CA ARG A 4 10.06 -25.90 -0.36
C ARG A 4 9.43 -24.98 0.67
N SER A 5 9.14 -23.73 0.28
CA SER A 5 8.32 -22.82 1.06
C SER A 5 6.96 -23.48 1.28
N ALA A 6 6.56 -23.67 2.54
CA ALA A 6 5.25 -24.22 2.86
C ALA A 6 4.15 -23.27 2.35
N PRO A 7 3.00 -23.79 1.87
CA PRO A 7 1.86 -22.95 1.53
C PRO A 7 1.38 -22.21 2.77
N VAL A 8 1.18 -20.90 2.67
CA VAL A 8 0.62 -20.08 3.77
C VAL A 8 -0.81 -20.54 4.02
N THR A 9 -1.04 -21.26 5.12
CA THR A 9 -2.37 -21.65 5.59
C THR A 9 -3.11 -20.42 6.09
N LYS A 10 -4.39 -20.25 5.71
CA LYS A 10 -5.26 -19.12 6.10
C LYS A 10 -5.38 -18.90 7.62
N GLU A 11 -5.02 -19.88 8.43
CA GLU A 11 -5.09 -19.82 9.90
C GLU A 11 -4.13 -18.80 10.55
N ASN A 12 -3.17 -18.25 9.79
CA ASN A 12 -2.24 -17.23 10.29
C ASN A 12 -2.44 -15.85 9.65
N MET A 13 -3.57 -15.62 8.98
CA MET A 13 -3.89 -14.33 8.36
C MET A 13 -4.53 -13.38 9.36
N THR A 14 -4.00 -12.18 9.39
CA THR A 14 -4.47 -11.07 10.22
C THR A 14 -5.11 -10.02 9.32
N ASN A 15 -6.23 -9.47 9.77
CA ASN A 15 -6.89 -8.37 9.06
C ASN A 15 -6.26 -7.03 9.43
N TYR A 16 -5.85 -6.30 8.40
CA TYR A 16 -5.34 -4.94 8.49
C TYR A 16 -6.26 -4.01 7.71
N THR A 17 -6.48 -2.83 8.25
CA THR A 17 -7.14 -1.73 7.54
C THR A 17 -6.07 -0.80 7.01
N ILE A 18 -6.07 -0.57 5.71
CA ILE A 18 -5.24 0.44 5.06
C ILE A 18 -6.10 1.66 4.79
N THR A 19 -5.62 2.83 5.13
CA THR A 19 -6.20 4.11 4.77
C THR A 19 -5.18 4.92 3.97
N ILE A 20 -5.55 5.33 2.77
CA ILE A 20 -4.72 6.13 1.86
C ILE A 20 -5.44 7.46 1.65
N VAL A 21 -4.82 8.56 2.06
CA VAL A 21 -5.44 9.90 2.04
C VAL A 21 -4.48 10.93 1.45
N ASN A 22 -5.01 11.81 0.60
CA ASN A 22 -4.40 13.06 0.22
C ASN A 22 -5.45 14.19 0.19
N GLU A 23 -5.08 15.38 -0.29
CA GLU A 23 -5.96 16.56 -0.31
C GLU A 23 -7.27 16.35 -1.10
N HIS A 24 -7.28 15.46 -2.09
CA HIS A 24 -8.40 15.28 -3.03
C HIS A 24 -8.94 13.85 -3.07
N PHE A 25 -8.36 12.93 -2.30
CA PHE A 25 -8.63 11.50 -2.36
C PHE A 25 -8.54 10.89 -0.96
N SER A 26 -9.48 10.00 -0.66
CA SER A 26 -9.45 9.17 0.55
C SER A 26 -9.98 7.79 0.18
N SER A 27 -9.22 6.75 0.49
CA SER A 27 -9.61 5.36 0.29
C SER A 27 -9.25 4.53 1.50
N THR A 28 -10.17 3.68 1.92
CA THR A 28 -9.97 2.73 3.01
C THR A 28 -10.30 1.33 2.52
N ALA A 29 -9.43 0.37 2.79
CA ALA A 29 -9.61 -1.03 2.41
C ALA A 29 -9.16 -1.96 3.53
N GLU A 30 -9.82 -3.10 3.64
CA GLU A 30 -9.37 -4.20 4.51
C GLU A 30 -8.55 -5.19 3.67
N GLN A 31 -7.47 -5.71 4.26
CA GLN A 31 -6.63 -6.72 3.64
C GLN A 31 -6.19 -7.78 4.65
N GLU A 32 -6.07 -9.01 4.18
CA GLU A 32 -5.48 -10.12 4.91
C GLU A 32 -3.98 -10.17 4.64
N ALA A 33 -3.17 -10.20 5.70
CA ALA A 33 -1.72 -10.41 5.61
C ALA A 33 -1.22 -11.32 6.74
N SER A 34 -0.14 -12.06 6.49
CA SER A 34 0.47 -12.97 7.48
C SER A 34 1.15 -12.22 8.62
N ASP A 35 1.59 -10.99 8.36
CA ASP A 35 2.33 -10.15 9.30
C ASP A 35 2.32 -8.69 8.88
N ASN A 36 2.82 -7.82 9.76
CA ASN A 36 2.89 -6.38 9.56
C ASN A 36 3.73 -5.98 8.34
N ILE A 37 4.80 -6.72 8.02
CA ILE A 37 5.70 -6.40 6.91
C ILE A 37 4.98 -6.64 5.58
N GLN A 38 4.26 -7.76 5.46
CA GLN A 38 3.43 -8.04 4.30
C GLN A 38 2.31 -7.01 4.15
N ALA A 39 1.64 -6.65 5.25
CA ALA A 39 0.60 -5.62 5.23
C ALA A 39 1.14 -4.27 4.74
N TRP A 40 2.34 -3.87 5.19
CA TRP A 40 3.01 -2.66 4.72
C TRP A 40 3.37 -2.72 3.24
N SER A 41 3.95 -3.84 2.79
CA SER A 41 4.33 -4.02 1.39
C SER A 41 3.10 -3.92 0.46
N GLN A 42 1.99 -4.54 0.84
CA GLN A 42 0.73 -4.45 0.10
C GLN A 42 0.16 -3.02 0.12
N ALA A 43 0.17 -2.34 1.27
CA ALA A 43 -0.31 -0.96 1.39
C ALA A 43 0.50 0.03 0.52
N ILE A 44 1.83 -0.08 0.51
CA ILE A 44 2.71 0.68 -0.38
C ILE A 44 2.40 0.38 -1.84
N SER A 45 2.24 -0.91 -2.20
CA SER A 45 1.95 -1.33 -3.57
C SER A 45 0.61 -0.77 -4.07
N SER A 46 -0.43 -0.77 -3.22
CA SER A 46 -1.73 -0.16 -3.52
C SER A 46 -1.61 1.35 -3.72
N ALA A 47 -0.88 2.04 -2.84
CA ALA A 47 -0.66 3.48 -2.97
C ALA A 47 0.11 3.83 -4.24
N ILE A 48 1.15 3.06 -4.61
CA ILE A 48 1.90 3.24 -5.85
C ILE A 48 1.01 3.01 -7.07
N THR A 49 0.11 2.01 -7.03
CA THR A 49 -0.82 1.73 -8.13
C THR A 49 -1.77 2.90 -8.38
N ILE A 50 -2.39 3.43 -7.31
CA ILE A 50 -3.24 4.62 -7.37
C ILE A 50 -2.44 5.82 -7.89
N ALA A 51 -1.22 6.00 -7.39
CA ALA A 51 -0.36 7.08 -7.79
C ALA A 51 0.02 7.01 -9.27
N ALA A 52 0.36 5.83 -9.78
CA ALA A 52 0.70 5.60 -11.18
C ALA A 52 -0.50 5.90 -12.10
N GLU A 53 -1.71 5.55 -11.67
CA GLU A 53 -2.94 5.92 -12.37
C GLU A 53 -3.14 7.43 -12.39
N GLN A 54 -3.00 8.12 -11.25
CA GLN A 54 -3.13 9.58 -11.21
C GLN A 54 -2.09 10.28 -12.10
N VAL A 55 -0.86 9.79 -12.07
CA VAL A 55 0.25 10.36 -12.83
C VAL A 55 0.12 10.12 -14.33
N SER A 56 -0.38 8.96 -14.76
CA SER A 56 -0.63 8.68 -16.17
C SER A 56 -1.78 9.51 -16.75
N HIS A 57 -2.72 9.96 -15.92
CA HIS A 57 -3.84 10.83 -16.31
C HIS A 57 -3.50 12.34 -16.27
N GLY A 58 -2.23 12.71 -16.14
CA GLY A 58 -1.76 14.08 -16.31
C GLY A 58 -1.45 14.85 -15.02
N ASN A 59 -1.53 14.21 -13.85
CA ASN A 59 -1.05 14.81 -12.59
C ASN A 59 0.43 14.46 -12.39
N PRO A 60 1.42 15.33 -12.70
CA PRO A 60 2.83 14.97 -12.71
C PRO A 60 3.38 14.53 -11.34
N PHE A 61 2.63 14.79 -10.27
CA PHE A 61 2.97 14.42 -8.91
C PHE A 61 1.74 13.89 -8.15
N PHE A 62 1.97 12.86 -7.36
CA PHE A 62 1.03 12.30 -6.41
C PHE A 62 1.73 12.15 -5.05
N GLY A 63 1.08 12.61 -3.99
CA GLY A 63 1.48 12.34 -2.61
C GLY A 63 0.27 11.87 -1.82
N ALA A 64 0.43 10.82 -1.02
CA ALA A 64 -0.60 10.38 -0.09
C ALA A 64 0.01 9.88 1.21
N GLU A 65 -0.68 10.15 2.30
CA GLU A 65 -0.48 9.47 3.57
C GLU A 65 -1.09 8.07 3.49
N VAL A 66 -0.32 7.07 3.90
CA VAL A 66 -0.74 5.70 4.03
C VAL A 66 -0.65 5.31 5.50
N LYS A 67 -1.79 4.93 6.06
CA LYS A 67 -1.93 4.46 7.43
C LYS A 67 -2.35 2.99 7.41
N VAL A 68 -1.67 2.17 8.19
CA VAL A 68 -1.97 0.74 8.36
C VAL A 68 -2.35 0.52 9.82
N THR A 69 -3.54 -0.03 10.05
CA THR A 69 -4.04 -0.36 11.39
C THR A 69 -4.45 -1.81 11.51
N GLN A 70 -4.31 -2.39 12.69
CA GLN A 70 -4.85 -3.70 13.05
C GLN A 70 -5.89 -3.48 14.16
N GLY A 71 -7.17 -3.54 13.81
CA GLY A 71 -8.23 -3.13 14.72
C GLY A 71 -8.07 -1.66 15.16
N LYS A 72 -7.76 -1.42 16.44
CA LYS A 72 -7.54 -0.07 16.99
C LYS A 72 -6.07 0.36 17.04
N GLU A 73 -5.15 -0.55 16.76
CA GLU A 73 -3.72 -0.29 16.84
C GLU A 73 -3.20 0.29 15.53
N GLU A 74 -2.43 1.39 15.60
CA GLU A 74 -1.71 1.93 14.44
C GLU A 74 -0.39 1.19 14.30
N ILE A 75 -0.28 0.38 13.25
CA ILE A 75 0.90 -0.42 12.94
C ILE A 75 1.94 0.43 12.22
N GLY A 76 1.49 1.40 11.42
CA GLY A 76 2.39 2.34 10.75
C GLY A 76 1.66 3.47 10.03
N ARG A 77 2.39 4.57 9.85
CA ARG A 77 1.97 5.76 9.11
C ARG A 77 3.16 6.31 8.34
N TYR A 78 3.01 6.47 7.03
CA TYR A 78 4.07 6.97 6.16
C TYR A 78 3.48 7.72 4.97
N VAL A 79 4.33 8.49 4.28
CA VAL A 79 3.95 9.21 3.06
C VAL A 79 4.54 8.47 1.87
N VAL A 80 3.69 8.19 0.88
CA VAL A 80 4.09 7.70 -0.44
C VAL A 80 4.00 8.85 -1.42
N SER A 81 5.11 9.18 -2.06
CA SER A 81 5.20 10.21 -3.10
C SER A 81 5.70 9.60 -4.41
N VAL A 82 4.96 9.82 -5.48
CA VAL A 82 5.31 9.37 -6.84
C VAL A 82 5.26 10.58 -7.76
N GLY A 83 6.29 10.76 -8.58
CA GLY A 83 6.31 11.77 -9.62
C GLY A 83 6.73 11.16 -10.94
N ALA A 84 6.19 11.67 -12.03
CA ALA A 84 6.73 11.40 -13.36
C ALA A 84 7.43 12.64 -13.90
N THR A 85 8.52 12.40 -14.61
CA THR A 85 9.17 13.40 -15.45
C THR A 85 9.08 12.90 -16.88
N PRO A 86 8.77 13.78 -17.85
CA PRO A 86 8.81 13.41 -19.27
C PRO A 86 10.17 12.83 -19.63
N LEU A 87 10.18 11.74 -20.38
CA LEU A 87 11.40 11.28 -21.02
C LEU A 87 11.76 12.29 -22.12
N LYS A 88 13.05 12.61 -22.26
CA LYS A 88 13.54 13.36 -23.41
C LYS A 88 13.50 12.44 -24.63
N ASP A 89 12.94 12.92 -25.74
CA ASP A 89 13.12 12.33 -27.07
C ASP A 89 14.60 12.40 -27.49
#